data_AF-A0A067SHI9-F1
#
_entry.id   AF-A0A067SHI9-F1
#
_cell.length_a   1.000
_cell.length_b   1.000
_cell.length_c   1.000
_cell.angle_alpha   90.00
_cell.angle_beta   90.00
_cell.angle_gamma   90.00
#
_symmetry.space_group_name_H-M   'P 1'
#
loop_
_entity.id
_entity.type
_entity.pdbx_description
1 polymer ?
#
loop_
_entity_poly.entity_id
_entity_poly.type
_entity_poly.pdbx_seq_one_letter_code
_entity_poly.pdbx_strand_id
1 'polypeptide(L)'
;MLQTGSTKKIPTRTSSLCSFRLVTRHLAIHRSGQFRNAVLSFAVETLKVKHVVVLGHYGCGGIAESMMPINGPLTRPADIAVQRWIQPIRQIYESSSRTEIVAHREACKHSPLTKLPDLHDPAFRAMVEENVKSNVRKVAESAVIQDHYTYVLEKNGNPATLENKTEHVAKVLIHGWVYDVETGKVSDLGVSVGPPGRRLPASPFPLV
;
A
#
# COMPACT_ATOMS: atom_id res chain seq x y z
N MET A 1 48.48 7.09 14.20
CA MET A 1 48.59 6.00 13.20
C MET A 1 47.62 4.91 13.63
N LEU A 2 46.36 4.98 13.19
CA LEU A 2 45.31 4.02 13.56
C LEU A 2 45.08 3.10 12.37
N GLN A 3 45.31 1.80 12.61
CA GLN A 3 45.25 0.73 11.61
C GLN A 3 43.85 0.56 11.03
N THR A 4 43.81 0.35 9.72
CA THR A 4 42.63 0.04 8.91
C THR A 4 42.16 -1.39 9.18
N GLY A 5 40.99 -1.52 9.81
CA GLY A 5 40.31 -2.80 10.04
C GLY A 5 39.58 -3.30 8.79
N SER A 6 39.91 -4.53 8.38
CA SER A 6 39.38 -5.30 7.26
C SER A 6 37.84 -5.27 7.12
N THR A 7 37.35 -4.92 5.94
CA THR A 7 35.94 -5.08 5.54
C THR A 7 35.62 -6.56 5.29
N LYS A 8 35.00 -7.22 6.27
CA LYS A 8 34.42 -8.56 6.06
C LYS A 8 33.26 -8.46 5.06
N LYS A 9 33.48 -8.97 3.84
CA LYS A 9 32.41 -9.21 2.86
C LYS A 9 31.39 -10.19 3.44
N ILE A 10 30.11 -9.83 3.37
CA ILE A 10 28.99 -10.72 3.72
C ILE A 10 28.92 -11.84 2.66
N PRO A 11 28.86 -13.13 3.03
CA PRO A 11 28.87 -14.22 2.06
C PRO A 11 27.53 -14.31 1.32
N THR A 12 27.58 -14.22 0.00
CA THR A 12 26.44 -14.45 -0.90
C THR A 12 26.42 -15.89 -1.38
N ARG A 13 26.01 -16.84 -0.53
CA ARG A 13 25.55 -18.16 -1.00
C ARG A 13 24.81 -18.93 0.10
N THR A 14 23.49 -18.88 0.04
CA THR A 14 22.61 -19.95 0.51
C THR A 14 21.49 -20.14 -0.51
N SER A 15 21.33 -21.39 -0.92
CA SER A 15 20.35 -21.91 -1.86
C SER A 15 18.93 -21.91 -1.27
N SER A 16 17.97 -21.47 -2.11
CA SER A 16 16.51 -21.67 -2.07
C SER A 16 15.74 -21.41 -0.75
N LEU A 17 14.79 -20.47 -0.84
CA LEU A 17 13.63 -20.23 0.05
C LEU A 17 13.78 -19.31 1.27
N CYS A 18 14.67 -18.31 1.22
CA CYS A 18 14.52 -17.12 2.08
C CYS A 18 14.33 -15.88 1.20
N SER A 19 13.11 -15.67 0.70
CA SER A 19 12.74 -14.40 0.08
C SER A 19 12.63 -13.35 1.19
N PHE A 20 13.53 -12.36 1.20
CA PHE A 20 13.45 -11.23 2.12
C PHE A 20 12.10 -10.52 1.96
N ARG A 21 11.28 -10.55 3.01
CA ARG A 21 10.00 -9.85 3.06
C ARG A 21 10.07 -8.75 4.11
N LEU A 22 10.15 -7.50 3.66
CA LEU A 22 9.99 -6.35 4.54
C LEU A 22 8.48 -6.11 4.75
N VAL A 23 8.04 -6.12 6.01
CA VAL A 23 6.62 -5.94 6.36
C VAL A 23 6.48 -4.70 7.24
N THR A 24 5.53 -3.84 6.88
CA THR A 24 5.06 -2.77 7.77
C THR A 24 3.55 -2.85 7.90
N ARG A 25 3.02 -2.51 9.08
CA ARG A 25 1.58 -2.51 9.36
C ARG A 25 1.17 -1.12 9.81
N HIS A 26 0.24 -0.52 9.08
CA HIS A 26 -0.25 0.83 9.33
C HIS A 26 -1.76 0.87 9.09
N LEU A 27 -2.50 1.59 9.95
CA LEU A 27 -3.95 1.71 9.81
C LEU A 27 -4.33 2.55 8.56
N ALA A 28 -3.48 3.49 8.14
CA ALA A 28 -3.71 4.40 7.01
C ALA A 28 -2.37 4.96 6.52
N ILE A 29 -2.33 5.43 5.26
CA ILE A 29 -1.15 6.13 4.72
C ILE A 29 -1.47 7.61 4.54
N HIS A 30 -0.79 8.44 5.33
CA HIS A 30 -0.83 9.90 5.22
C HIS A 30 0.10 10.41 4.10
N ARG A 31 -0.24 11.55 3.49
CA ARG A 31 0.48 12.11 2.33
C ARG A 31 1.93 12.45 2.64
N SER A 32 2.19 13.04 3.82
CA SER A 32 3.54 13.38 4.29
C SER A 32 4.40 12.17 4.67
N GLY A 33 3.83 10.95 4.72
CA GLY A 33 4.32 9.75 5.40
C GLY A 33 5.83 9.51 5.36
N GLN A 34 6.56 10.16 6.26
CA GLN A 34 8.02 10.10 6.33
C GLN A 34 8.50 8.68 6.65
N PHE A 35 7.81 7.99 7.57
CA PHE A 35 8.08 6.59 7.90
C PHE A 35 7.91 5.65 6.69
N ARG A 36 6.84 5.82 5.92
CA ARG A 36 6.63 5.06 4.68
C ARG A 36 7.76 5.31 3.70
N ASN A 37 8.13 6.57 3.48
CA ASN A 37 9.18 6.90 2.51
C ASN A 37 10.55 6.34 2.93
N ALA A 38 10.88 6.34 4.22
CA ALA A 38 12.10 5.72 4.72
C ALA A 38 12.11 4.21 4.46
N VAL A 39 11.00 3.52 4.74
CA VAL A 39 10.84 2.08 4.48
C VAL A 39 10.92 1.77 2.99
N LEU A 40 10.22 2.54 2.15
CA LEU A 40 10.26 2.40 0.70
C LEU A 40 11.67 2.63 0.17
N SER A 41 12.36 3.68 0.63
CA SER A 41 13.73 3.99 0.20
C SER A 41 14.67 2.84 0.54
N PHE A 42 14.62 2.31 1.76
CA PHE A 42 15.43 1.16 2.14
C PHE A 42 15.09 -0.10 1.31
N ALA A 43 13.80 -0.40 1.12
CA ALA A 43 13.36 -1.56 0.36
C ALA A 43 13.80 -1.49 -1.12
N VAL A 44 13.59 -0.33 -1.75
CA VAL A 44 13.87 -0.11 -3.17
C VAL A 44 15.36 0.07 -3.40
N GLU A 45 16.03 0.92 -2.62
CA GLU A 45 17.43 1.28 -2.87
C GLU A 45 18.45 0.35 -2.25
N THR A 46 18.18 -0.22 -1.08
CA THR A 46 19.13 -1.11 -0.41
C THR A 46 18.83 -2.56 -0.71
N LEU A 47 17.57 -2.98 -0.50
CA LEU A 47 17.17 -4.38 -0.67
C LEU A 47 16.85 -4.75 -2.13
N LYS A 48 16.69 -3.75 -3.02
CA LYS A 48 16.39 -3.93 -4.45
C LYS A 48 15.18 -4.85 -4.66
N VAL A 49 14.12 -4.66 -3.87
CA VAL A 49 12.89 -5.44 -3.99
C VAL A 49 12.27 -5.30 -5.39
N LYS A 50 11.59 -6.34 -5.86
CA LYS A 50 10.87 -6.32 -7.15
C LYS A 50 9.39 -6.00 -6.99
N HIS A 51 8.83 -6.23 -5.81
CA HIS A 51 7.40 -6.11 -5.55
C HIS A 51 7.17 -5.38 -4.23
N VAL A 52 6.32 -4.37 -4.26
CA VAL A 52 5.71 -3.72 -3.09
C VAL A 52 4.25 -4.11 -3.08
N VAL A 53 3.76 -4.63 -1.97
CA VAL A 53 2.36 -5.06 -1.84
C VAL A 53 1.66 -4.20 -0.80
N VAL A 54 0.62 -3.48 -1.23
CA VAL A 54 -0.35 -2.84 -0.35
C VAL A 54 -1.47 -3.86 -0.12
N LEU A 55 -1.47 -4.46 1.08
CA LEU A 55 -2.43 -5.48 1.46
C LEU A 55 -3.45 -4.91 2.45
N GLY A 56 -4.70 -4.78 2.04
CA GLY A 56 -5.83 -4.54 2.94
C GLY A 56 -6.39 -5.85 3.49
N HIS A 57 -7.35 -5.75 4.40
CA HIS A 57 -8.10 -6.92 4.85
C HIS A 57 -9.55 -6.58 5.17
N TYR A 58 -10.46 -7.50 4.85
CA TYR A 58 -11.85 -7.40 5.31
C TYR A 58 -11.89 -7.52 6.85
N GLY A 59 -12.85 -6.84 7.48
CA GLY A 59 -12.90 -6.76 8.95
C GLY A 59 -11.92 -5.77 9.57
N CYS A 60 -11.40 -4.80 8.79
CA CYS A 60 -10.48 -3.80 9.31
C CYS A 60 -11.18 -2.80 10.26
N GLY A 61 -10.87 -2.90 11.56
CA GLY A 61 -11.43 -1.99 12.57
C GLY A 61 -11.15 -0.51 12.32
N GLY A 62 -10.01 -0.17 11.70
CA GLY A 62 -9.71 1.21 11.31
C GLY A 62 -10.62 1.75 10.20
N ILE A 63 -10.99 0.89 9.24
CA ILE A 63 -11.98 1.24 8.21
C ILE A 63 -13.37 1.35 8.85
N ALA A 64 -13.74 0.39 9.70
CA ALA A 64 -15.03 0.37 10.37
C ALA A 64 -15.25 1.66 11.19
N GLU A 65 -14.25 2.04 11.99
CA GLU A 65 -14.27 3.27 12.78
C GLU A 65 -14.34 4.54 11.91
N SER A 66 -13.70 4.54 10.73
CA SER A 66 -13.77 5.68 9.81
C SER A 66 -15.17 5.91 9.23
N MET A 67 -16.03 4.90 9.23
CA MET A 67 -17.42 5.00 8.79
C MET A 67 -18.36 5.47 9.92
N MET A 68 -17.92 5.44 11.17
CA MET A 68 -18.72 5.83 12.33
C MET A 68 -18.77 7.36 12.51
N PRO A 69 -19.91 7.92 12.97
CA PRO A 69 -20.00 9.32 13.35
C PRO A 69 -19.09 9.66 14.53
N ILE A 70 -18.55 10.88 14.55
CA ILE A 70 -17.82 11.41 15.71
C ILE A 70 -18.83 12.08 16.64
N ASN A 71 -19.10 11.46 17.78
CA ASN A 71 -20.08 11.95 18.75
C ASN A 71 -19.45 12.97 19.70
N GLY A 72 -19.48 14.24 19.29
CA GLY A 72 -19.03 15.37 20.12
C GLY A 72 -17.52 15.63 20.07
N PRO A 73 -17.05 16.64 20.83
CA PRO A 73 -15.64 17.01 20.84
C PRO A 73 -14.78 15.90 21.46
N LEU A 74 -13.72 15.52 20.76
CA LEU A 74 -12.72 14.59 21.26
C LEU A 74 -11.87 15.29 22.32
N THR A 75 -11.88 14.79 23.55
CA THR A 75 -11.13 15.37 24.67
C THR A 75 -9.87 14.58 25.02
N ARG A 76 -9.86 13.27 24.77
CA ARG A 76 -8.73 12.40 25.08
C ARG A 76 -7.69 12.47 23.95
N PRO A 77 -6.40 12.74 24.26
CA PRO A 77 -5.33 12.77 23.25
C PRO A 77 -5.22 11.48 22.42
N ALA A 78 -5.48 10.32 23.02
CA ALA A 78 -5.45 9.04 22.32
C ALA A 78 -6.53 8.96 21.22
N ASP A 79 -7.75 9.40 21.53
CA ASP A 79 -8.87 9.37 20.58
C ASP A 79 -8.61 10.38 19.44
N ILE A 80 -8.10 11.57 19.77
CA ILE A 80 -7.68 12.57 18.78
C ILE A 80 -6.60 12.00 17.85
N ALA A 81 -5.61 11.29 18.38
CA ALA A 81 -4.54 10.72 17.59
C ALA A 81 -5.05 9.66 16.60
N VAL A 82 -5.93 8.77 17.05
CA VAL A 82 -6.56 7.74 16.19
C VAL A 82 -7.41 8.41 15.11
N GLN A 83 -8.26 9.37 15.47
CA GLN A 83 -9.14 10.04 14.52
C GLN A 83 -8.36 10.82 13.46
N ARG A 84 -7.27 11.51 13.86
CA ARG A 84 -6.33 12.14 12.91
C ARG A 84 -5.67 11.12 11.99
N TRP A 85 -5.31 9.95 12.52
CA TRP A 85 -4.66 8.92 11.74
C TRP A 85 -5.58 8.31 10.67
N ILE A 86 -6.84 8.05 11.00
CA ILE A 86 -7.84 7.50 10.06
C ILE A 86 -8.52 8.56 9.20
N GLN A 87 -8.23 9.85 9.40
CA GLN A 87 -8.81 10.94 8.61
C GLN A 87 -8.71 10.74 7.09
N PRO A 88 -7.58 10.27 6.51
CA PRO A 88 -7.53 9.99 5.08
C PRO A 88 -8.49 8.89 4.62
N ILE A 89 -8.88 7.97 5.50
CA ILE A 89 -9.89 6.93 5.22
C ILE A 89 -11.28 7.56 5.29
N ARG A 90 -11.55 8.41 6.29
CA ARG A 90 -12.82 9.18 6.38
C ARG A 90 -13.05 9.99 5.10
N GLN A 91 -12.01 10.63 4.57
CA GLN A 91 -12.07 11.35 3.31
C GLN A 91 -12.40 10.46 2.11
N ILE A 92 -11.90 9.22 2.07
CA ILE A 92 -12.30 8.24 1.05
C ILE A 92 -13.78 7.90 1.21
N TYR A 93 -14.22 7.66 2.45
CA TYR A 93 -15.63 7.40 2.74
C TYR A 93 -16.50 8.56 2.30
N GLU A 94 -16.11 9.82 2.50
CA GLU A 94 -16.89 11.01 2.13
C GLU A 94 -16.89 11.30 0.62
N SER A 95 -15.78 11.05 -0.08
CA SER A 95 -15.59 11.44 -1.49
C SER A 95 -15.80 10.31 -2.50
N SER A 96 -15.88 9.05 -2.06
CA SER A 96 -16.02 7.90 -2.95
C SER A 96 -17.30 7.98 -3.79
N SER A 97 -17.21 7.58 -5.06
CA SER A 97 -18.33 7.45 -5.99
C SER A 97 -18.85 6.02 -6.13
N ARG A 98 -18.29 5.05 -5.39
CA ARG A 98 -18.78 3.66 -5.42
C ARG A 98 -20.22 3.57 -4.93
N THR A 99 -21.04 2.84 -5.67
CA THR A 99 -22.48 2.73 -5.44
C THR A 99 -22.81 2.20 -4.05
N GLU A 100 -22.06 1.21 -3.55
CA GLU A 100 -22.28 0.63 -2.22
C GLU A 100 -22.02 1.66 -1.11
N ILE A 101 -20.94 2.44 -1.25
CA ILE A 101 -20.54 3.47 -0.29
C ILE A 101 -21.52 4.65 -0.33
N VAL A 102 -21.94 5.07 -1.53
CA VAL A 102 -22.94 6.12 -1.71
C VAL A 102 -24.25 5.71 -1.06
N ALA A 103 -24.77 4.52 -1.37
CA ALA A 103 -26.02 4.01 -0.81
C ALA A 103 -25.98 3.96 0.72
N HIS A 104 -24.87 3.47 1.29
CA HIS A 104 -24.66 3.43 2.73
C HIS A 104 -24.63 4.83 3.36
N ARG A 105 -23.92 5.80 2.75
CA ARG A 105 -23.91 7.20 3.23
C ARG A 105 -25.30 7.80 3.24
N GLU A 106 -26.08 7.62 2.17
CA GLU A 106 -27.44 8.16 2.08
C GLU A 106 -28.38 7.55 3.14
N ALA A 107 -28.26 6.24 3.39
CA ALA A 107 -28.99 5.57 4.47
C ALA A 107 -28.61 6.14 5.86
N CYS A 108 -27.33 6.39 6.09
CA CYS A 108 -26.81 6.91 7.36
C CYS A 108 -27.22 8.37 7.67
N LYS A 109 -27.60 9.17 6.65
CA LYS A 109 -28.10 10.55 6.88
C LYS A 109 -29.37 10.57 7.72
N HIS A 110 -30.23 9.55 7.54
CA HIS A 110 -31.52 9.45 8.22
C HIS A 110 -31.42 8.62 9.50
N SER A 111 -30.54 7.63 9.52
CA SER A 111 -30.29 6.78 10.68
C SER A 111 -28.78 6.57 10.86
N PRO A 112 -28.11 7.42 11.66
CA PRO A 112 -26.69 7.29 11.92
C PRO A 112 -26.32 5.90 12.48
N LEU A 113 -25.12 5.43 12.14
CA LEU A 113 -24.62 4.16 12.66
C LEU A 113 -24.49 4.22 14.19
N THR A 114 -25.05 3.21 14.85
CA THR A 114 -24.95 2.99 16.29
C THR A 114 -24.04 1.82 16.66
N LYS A 115 -23.67 1.00 15.66
CA LYS A 115 -22.81 -0.18 15.78
C LYS A 115 -21.84 -0.22 14.61
N LEU A 116 -20.73 -0.92 14.80
CA LEU A 116 -19.77 -1.17 13.72
C LEU A 116 -20.44 -1.99 12.59
N PRO A 117 -20.04 -1.76 11.34
CA PRO A 117 -20.53 -2.53 10.20
C PRO A 117 -20.20 -4.02 10.33
N ASP A 118 -21.11 -4.85 9.83
CA ASP A 118 -20.89 -6.30 9.71
C ASP A 118 -19.79 -6.61 8.69
N LEU A 119 -19.06 -7.72 8.89
CA LEU A 119 -17.97 -8.14 7.99
C LEU A 119 -18.39 -8.25 6.51
N HIS A 120 -19.64 -8.67 6.29
CA HIS A 120 -20.21 -8.87 4.96
C HIS A 120 -20.98 -7.66 4.44
N ASP A 121 -20.97 -6.53 5.15
CA ASP A 121 -21.56 -5.29 4.68
C ASP A 121 -20.90 -4.84 3.36
N PRO A 122 -21.67 -4.63 2.27
CA PRO A 122 -21.12 -4.28 0.97
C PRO A 122 -20.33 -2.97 0.96
N ALA A 123 -20.77 -1.96 1.71
CA ALA A 123 -20.09 -0.67 1.77
C ALA A 123 -18.80 -0.76 2.57
N PHE A 124 -18.78 -1.56 3.63
CA PHE A 124 -17.59 -1.81 4.43
C PHE A 124 -16.51 -2.53 3.61
N ARG A 125 -16.88 -3.58 2.87
CA ARG A 125 -15.96 -4.28 1.96
C ARG A 125 -15.46 -3.33 0.86
N ALA A 126 -16.35 -2.56 0.23
CA ALA A 126 -15.97 -1.55 -0.77
C ALA A 126 -15.00 -0.49 -0.21
N MET A 127 -15.18 -0.07 1.04
CA MET A 127 -14.29 0.88 1.71
C MET A 127 -12.88 0.32 1.96
N VAL A 128 -12.77 -0.96 2.32
CA VAL A 128 -11.46 -1.65 2.42
C VAL A 128 -10.74 -1.60 1.07
N GLU A 129 -11.45 -1.95 0.00
CA GLU A 129 -10.90 -1.95 -1.36
C GLU A 129 -10.46 -0.55 -1.81
N GLU A 130 -11.31 0.48 -1.64
CA GLU A 130 -10.97 1.86 -2.00
C GLU A 130 -9.79 2.41 -1.21
N ASN A 131 -9.65 2.03 0.06
CA ASN A 131 -8.46 2.37 0.84
C ASN A 131 -7.18 1.72 0.26
N VAL A 132 -7.24 0.45 -0.14
CA VAL A 132 -6.11 -0.21 -0.80
C VAL A 132 -5.76 0.49 -2.10
N LYS A 133 -6.73 0.77 -2.98
CA LYS A 133 -6.52 1.48 -4.25
C LYS A 133 -5.90 2.86 -4.03
N SER A 134 -6.42 3.62 -3.07
CA SER A 134 -5.87 4.93 -2.69
C SER A 134 -4.43 4.83 -2.20
N ASN A 135 -4.11 3.83 -1.39
CA ASN A 135 -2.76 3.63 -0.86
C ASN A 135 -1.77 3.14 -1.93
N VAL A 136 -2.20 2.32 -2.89
CA VAL A 136 -1.38 1.96 -4.06
C VAL A 136 -1.00 3.22 -4.86
N ARG A 137 -1.98 4.09 -5.17
CA ARG A 137 -1.71 5.37 -5.85
C ARG A 137 -0.71 6.21 -5.07
N LYS A 138 -0.91 6.40 -3.76
CA LYS A 138 0.00 7.17 -2.90
C LYS A 138 1.42 6.59 -2.82
N VAL A 139 1.59 5.27 -2.90
CA VAL A 139 2.91 4.63 -2.96
C VAL A 139 3.55 4.90 -4.32
N ALA A 140 2.80 4.73 -5.41
CA ALA A 140 3.28 4.99 -6.76
C ALA A 140 3.68 6.46 -6.97
N GLU A 141 2.92 7.41 -6.42
CA GLU A 141 3.17 8.85 -6.46
C GLU A 141 4.23 9.32 -5.45
N SER A 142 4.77 8.44 -4.61
CA SER A 142 5.77 8.84 -3.64
C SER A 142 7.07 9.27 -4.33
N ALA A 143 7.74 10.28 -3.78
CA ALA A 143 9.00 10.78 -4.33
C ALA A 143 10.05 9.67 -4.51
N VAL A 144 10.11 8.70 -3.59
CA VAL A 144 11.02 7.55 -3.68
C VAL A 144 10.73 6.69 -4.92
N ILE A 145 9.47 6.39 -5.19
CA ILE A 145 9.11 5.55 -6.34
C ILE A 145 9.25 6.33 -7.66
N GLN A 146 8.86 7.60 -7.68
CA GLN A 146 8.99 8.45 -8.86
C GLN A 146 10.46 8.68 -9.24
N ASP A 147 11.33 8.91 -8.25
CA ASP A 147 12.78 9.00 -8.43
C ASP A 147 13.35 7.69 -8.98
N HIS A 148 13.00 6.55 -8.35
CA HIS A 148 13.42 5.23 -8.82
C HIS A 148 12.98 4.94 -10.26
N TYR A 149 11.74 5.27 -10.62
CA TYR A 149 11.24 5.08 -11.99
C TYR A 149 11.95 5.99 -13.00
N THR A 150 12.25 7.24 -12.63
CA THR A 150 13.06 8.15 -13.45
C THR A 150 14.45 7.57 -13.68
N TYR A 151 15.13 7.15 -12.61
CA TYR A 151 16.45 6.51 -12.68
C TYR A 151 16.45 5.24 -13.56
N VAL A 152 15.42 4.40 -13.42
CA VAL A 152 15.22 3.21 -14.27
C VAL A 152 15.09 3.58 -15.75
N LEU A 153 14.37 4.66 -16.09
CA LEU A 153 14.21 5.09 -17.47
C LEU A 153 15.51 5.66 -18.06
N GLU A 154 16.21 6.50 -17.30
CA GLU A 154 17.49 7.11 -17.70
C GLU A 154 18.57 6.07 -17.96
N LYS A 155 18.68 5.06 -17.08
CA LYS A 155 19.69 4.00 -17.19
C LYS A 155 19.39 2.95 -18.25
N ASN A 156 18.11 2.70 -18.54
CA ASN A 156 17.72 1.68 -19.51
C ASN A 156 17.63 2.20 -20.96
N GLY A 157 17.70 3.51 -21.22
CA GLY A 157 17.82 4.07 -22.58
C GLY A 157 16.78 3.55 -23.62
N ASN A 158 17.03 3.84 -24.89
CA ASN A 158 16.23 3.34 -26.01
C ASN A 158 16.51 1.83 -26.21
N PRO A 159 15.51 0.93 -26.28
CA PRO A 159 15.72 -0.52 -26.43
C PRO A 159 16.55 -0.96 -27.65
N ALA A 160 16.85 -0.07 -28.59
CA ALA A 160 17.67 -0.34 -29.78
C ALA A 160 19.20 -0.30 -29.55
N THR A 161 19.70 0.20 -28.41
CA THR A 161 21.16 0.38 -28.19
C THR A 161 21.73 -0.45 -27.03
N LEU A 162 20.94 -1.36 -26.46
CA LEU A 162 21.33 -2.19 -25.32
C LEU A 162 21.79 -3.59 -25.76
N GLU A 163 22.87 -3.65 -26.53
CA GLU A 163 23.68 -4.88 -26.60
C GLU A 163 24.75 -4.81 -25.50
N ASN A 164 24.65 -5.71 -24.52
CA ASN A 164 25.68 -6.00 -23.51
C ASN A 164 25.93 -4.99 -22.37
N LYS A 165 24.88 -4.50 -21.68
CA LYS A 165 25.03 -3.99 -20.30
C LYS A 165 24.09 -4.69 -19.32
N THR A 166 24.66 -5.61 -18.53
CA THR A 166 24.08 -6.09 -17.27
C THR A 166 24.04 -4.95 -16.26
N GLU A 167 22.99 -4.14 -16.28
CA GLU A 167 22.66 -3.25 -15.16
C GLU A 167 21.20 -3.48 -14.74
N HIS A 168 21.02 -4.44 -13.83
CA HIS A 168 19.74 -4.93 -13.34
C HIS A 168 19.13 -3.97 -12.31
N VAL A 169 18.78 -2.73 -12.68
CA VAL A 169 17.97 -1.91 -11.77
C VAL A 169 16.62 -2.62 -11.60
N ALA A 170 16.32 -3.01 -10.35
CA ALA A 170 15.14 -3.80 -10.03
C ALA A 170 13.87 -3.03 -10.40
N LYS A 171 13.08 -3.61 -11.30
CA LYS A 171 11.79 -3.05 -11.71
C LYS A 171 10.81 -3.30 -10.59
N VAL A 172 10.54 -2.27 -9.78
CA VAL A 172 9.58 -2.35 -8.69
C VAL A 172 8.17 -2.32 -9.29
N LEU A 173 7.36 -3.29 -8.92
CA LEU A 173 5.93 -3.33 -9.19
C LEU A 173 5.18 -3.12 -7.89
N ILE A 174 4.11 -2.34 -7.91
CA ILE A 174 3.28 -2.05 -6.75
C ILE A 174 1.93 -2.74 -6.96
N HIS A 175 1.50 -3.54 -6.01
CA HIS A 175 0.27 -4.33 -6.08
C HIS A 175 -0.72 -3.92 -4.99
N GLY A 176 -2.02 -4.02 -5.29
CA GLY A 176 -3.11 -3.77 -4.35
C GLY A 176 -3.95 -5.01 -4.17
N TRP A 177 -3.82 -5.68 -3.03
CA TRP A 177 -4.52 -6.93 -2.72
C TRP A 177 -5.37 -6.79 -1.46
N VAL A 178 -6.35 -7.67 -1.30
CA VAL A 178 -7.16 -7.77 -0.08
C VAL A 178 -7.12 -9.20 0.45
N TYR A 179 -6.91 -9.32 1.75
CA TYR A 179 -6.99 -10.58 2.49
C TYR A 179 -8.35 -10.69 3.17
N ASP A 180 -9.04 -11.80 2.97
CA ASP A 180 -10.29 -12.12 3.64
C ASP A 180 -10.00 -12.91 4.92
N VAL A 181 -10.27 -12.29 6.07
CA VAL A 181 -9.94 -12.85 7.39
C VAL A 181 -10.79 -14.06 7.77
N GLU A 182 -11.98 -14.20 7.18
CA GLU A 182 -12.90 -15.32 7.45
C GLU A 182 -12.50 -16.54 6.62
N THR A 183 -12.17 -16.33 5.34
CA THR A 183 -11.89 -17.43 4.41
C THR A 183 -10.40 -17.74 4.24
N GLY A 184 -9.50 -16.85 4.68
CA GLY A 184 -8.05 -16.97 4.49
C GLY A 184 -7.58 -16.72 3.05
N LYS A 185 -8.47 -16.27 2.15
CA LYS A 185 -8.16 -16.05 0.73
C LYS A 185 -7.57 -14.66 0.50
N VAL A 186 -6.72 -14.55 -0.51
CA VAL A 186 -6.20 -13.27 -1.02
C VAL A 186 -6.75 -13.06 -2.42
N SER A 187 -7.18 -11.83 -2.69
CA SER A 187 -7.66 -11.42 -4.00
C SER A 187 -6.95 -10.15 -4.49
N ASP A 188 -6.79 -10.04 -5.79
CA ASP A 188 -6.20 -8.87 -6.45
C ASP A 188 -7.29 -7.87 -6.85
N LEU A 189 -7.05 -6.59 -6.61
CA LEU A 189 -7.96 -5.51 -7.02
C LEU A 189 -7.69 -5.02 -8.45
N GLY A 190 -6.71 -5.60 -9.16
CA GLY A 190 -6.39 -5.22 -10.54
C GLY A 190 -5.79 -3.83 -10.68
N VAL A 191 -5.28 -3.26 -9.57
CA VAL A 191 -4.72 -1.89 -9.52
C VAL A 191 -3.20 -1.87 -9.50
N SER A 192 -2.56 -2.92 -9.99
CA SER A 192 -1.10 -2.98 -10.02
C SER A 192 -0.51 -1.85 -10.86
N VAL A 193 0.61 -1.26 -10.40
CA VAL A 193 1.32 -0.18 -11.08
C VAL A 193 2.78 -0.58 -11.25
N GLY A 194 3.36 -0.23 -12.40
CA GLY A 194 4.77 -0.49 -12.71
C GLY A 194 5.42 0.71 -13.38
N PRO A 195 6.69 0.58 -13.78
CA PRO A 195 7.37 1.62 -14.54
C PRO A 195 6.62 1.96 -15.84
N PRO A 196 6.61 3.23 -16.28
CA PRO A 196 5.94 3.63 -17.51
C PRO A 196 6.34 2.79 -18.73
N GLY A 197 5.36 2.49 -19.61
CA GLY A 197 5.61 1.79 -20.88
C GLY A 197 5.86 0.29 -20.79
N ARG A 198 5.61 -0.36 -19.65
CA ARG A 198 5.80 -1.82 -19.48
C ARG A 198 4.49 -2.54 -19.19
N ARG A 199 4.38 -3.77 -19.71
CA ARG A 199 3.30 -4.70 -19.37
C ARG A 199 3.46 -5.20 -17.94
N LEU A 200 2.35 -5.19 -17.19
CA LEU A 200 2.27 -5.74 -15.85
C LEU A 200 2.14 -7.27 -15.94
N PRO A 201 2.84 -8.03 -15.08
CA PRO A 201 2.62 -9.47 -15.00
C PRO A 201 1.22 -9.78 -14.46
N ALA A 202 0.68 -10.94 -14.83
CA ALA A 202 -0.56 -11.44 -14.24
C ALA A 202 -0.36 -11.69 -12.74
N SER A 203 -1.37 -11.36 -11.95
CA SER A 203 -1.39 -11.67 -10.53
C SER A 203 -1.62 -13.16 -10.30
N PRO A 204 -0.99 -13.77 -9.29
CA PRO A 204 -1.26 -15.15 -8.90
C PRO A 204 -2.61 -15.30 -8.16
N PHE A 205 -3.30 -14.20 -7.84
CA PHE A 205 -4.56 -14.19 -7.10
C PHE A 205 -5.76 -13.85 -8.00
N PRO A 206 -6.96 -14.37 -7.69
CA PRO A 206 -8.17 -14.03 -8.42
C PRO A 206 -8.50 -12.54 -8.30
N LEU A 207 -9.06 -11.97 -9.37
CA LEU A 207 -9.57 -10.59 -9.35
C LEU A 207 -10.90 -10.50 -8.58
N VAL A 208 -11.10 -9.40 -7.86
CA VAL A 208 -12.38 -9.00 -7.23
C VAL A 208 -13.14 -8.04 -8.12
#